data_AF-A0A7K2EA95-F1
#
_entry.id   AF-A0A7K2EA95-F1
#
_cell.length_a   1.000
_cell.length_b   1.000
_cell.length_c   1.000
_cell.angle_alpha   90.00
_cell.angle_beta   90.00
_cell.angle_gamma   90.00
#
_symmetry.space_group_name_H-M   'P 1'
#
loop_
_entity.id
_entity.type
_entity.pdbx_description
1 polymer ?
#
loop_
_entity_poly.entity_id
_entity_poly.type
_entity_poly.pdbx_seq_one_letter_code
_entity_poly.pdbx_strand_id
1 'polypeptide(L)'
;MNTMNVETLTLEGAKLAADVALSTAEDEGLAVCVAVVNATGNLVLVHRMDNVVEIALENAIAKAVAALTFKRDTGALSDYFQTDKSLGPPMTARHH
;
A
#
# COMPACT_ATOMS: atom_id res chain seq x y z
N MET A 1 17.94 -29.69 -2.58
CA MET A 1 17.58 -28.36 -2.05
C MET A 1 17.94 -27.36 -3.12
N ASN A 2 16.96 -26.82 -3.84
CA ASN A 2 17.22 -25.80 -4.86
C ASN A 2 16.93 -24.44 -4.24
N THR A 3 17.92 -23.54 -4.25
CA THR A 3 17.78 -22.15 -3.84
C THR A 3 17.47 -21.27 -5.04
N MET A 4 16.68 -20.23 -4.83
CA MET A 4 16.45 -19.15 -5.80
C MET A 4 16.86 -17.83 -5.15
N ASN A 5 17.50 -16.96 -5.93
CA ASN A 5 17.84 -15.62 -5.52
C ASN A 5 16.75 -14.65 -6.01
N VAL A 6 16.31 -13.73 -5.16
CA VAL A 6 15.25 -12.76 -5.48
C VAL A 6 15.82 -11.37 -5.34
N GLU A 7 15.79 -10.60 -6.42
CA GLU A 7 16.10 -9.17 -6.37
C GLU A 7 15.02 -8.45 -5.55
N THR A 8 15.46 -7.60 -4.63
CA THR A 8 14.56 -6.90 -3.71
C THR A 8 15.06 -5.48 -3.43
N LEU A 9 14.11 -4.60 -3.11
CA LEU A 9 14.39 -3.21 -2.77
C LEU A 9 15.30 -3.11 -1.54
N THR A 10 16.28 -2.21 -1.59
CA THR A 10 17.12 -1.85 -0.45
C THR A 10 16.41 -0.83 0.45
N LEU A 11 16.89 -0.68 1.69
CA LEU A 11 16.37 0.36 2.58
C LEU A 11 16.54 1.77 1.98
N GLU A 12 17.67 2.06 1.35
CA GLU A 12 17.92 3.35 0.71
C GLU A 12 16.96 3.61 -0.46
N GLY A 13 16.67 2.58 -1.27
CA GLY A 13 15.64 2.69 -2.31
C GLY A 13 14.24 2.93 -1.72
N ALA A 14 13.91 2.30 -0.59
CA ALA A 14 12.64 2.52 0.10
C ALA A 14 12.50 3.95 0.64
N LYS A 15 13.58 4.52 1.19
CA LYS A 15 13.60 5.92 1.64
C LYS A 15 13.36 6.88 0.49
N LEU A 16 14.10 6.73 -0.62
CA LEU A 16 13.92 7.59 -1.80
C LEU A 16 12.48 7.56 -2.33
N ALA A 17 11.86 6.38 -2.39
CA ALA A 17 10.47 6.25 -2.83
C ALA A 17 9.50 6.92 -1.84
N ALA A 18 9.72 6.76 -0.53
CA ALA A 18 8.90 7.38 0.49
C ALA A 18 9.03 8.91 0.50
N ASP A 19 10.24 9.43 0.35
CA ASP A 19 10.52 10.87 0.34
C ASP A 19 9.76 11.58 -0.80
N VAL A 20 9.72 10.98 -1.99
CA VAL A 20 8.93 11.52 -3.12
C VAL A 20 7.43 11.55 -2.81
N ALA A 21 6.90 10.49 -2.20
CA ALA A 21 5.49 10.43 -1.83
C ALA A 21 5.13 11.45 -0.74
N LEU A 22 6.01 11.62 0.26
CA LEU A 22 5.83 12.59 1.33
C LEU A 22 5.91 14.03 0.80
N SER A 23 6.92 14.34 -0.01
CA SER A 23 7.04 15.67 -0.64
C SER A 23 5.80 16.03 -1.47
N THR A 24 5.27 15.07 -2.22
CA THR A 24 4.05 15.29 -3.02
C THR A 24 2.85 15.56 -2.11
N ALA A 25 2.71 14.79 -1.02
CA ALA A 25 1.63 15.01 -0.06
C ALA A 25 1.75 16.36 0.66
N GLU A 26 2.96 16.78 1.00
CA GLU A 26 3.24 18.10 1.59
C GLU A 26 2.86 19.23 0.62
N ASP A 27 3.25 19.13 -0.65
CA ASP A 27 2.89 20.09 -1.69
C ASP A 27 1.36 20.20 -1.90
N GLU A 28 0.63 19.10 -1.69
CA GLU A 28 -0.83 19.04 -1.75
C GLU A 28 -1.52 19.38 -0.41
N GLY A 29 -0.77 19.63 0.66
CA GLY A 29 -1.32 19.91 1.99
C GLY A 29 -2.03 18.72 2.65
N LEU A 30 -1.64 17.49 2.31
CA LEU A 30 -2.21 16.24 2.80
C LEU A 30 -1.32 15.63 3.89
N ALA A 31 -1.92 15.25 5.03
CA ALA A 31 -1.26 14.41 6.03
C ALA A 31 -1.45 12.92 5.66
N VAL A 32 -0.36 12.20 5.44
CA VAL A 32 -0.40 10.80 4.98
C VAL A 32 0.46 9.85 5.81
N CYS A 33 0.23 8.55 5.60
CA CYS A 33 1.15 7.49 6.02
C CYS A 33 1.59 6.72 4.78
N VAL A 34 2.89 6.49 4.65
CA VAL A 34 3.54 5.80 3.54
C VAL A 34 4.19 4.53 4.07
N ALA A 35 3.91 3.39 3.44
CA ALA A 35 4.53 2.10 3.77
C ALA A 35 5.17 1.50 2.52
N VAL A 36 6.35 0.92 2.68
CA VAL A 36 7.10 0.24 1.63
C VAL A 36 7.40 -1.19 2.06
N VAL A 37 7.08 -2.14 1.18
CA VAL A 37 7.36 -3.58 1.38
C VAL A 37 8.38 -4.08 0.37
N ASN A 38 9.10 -5.14 0.73
CA ASN A 38 10.08 -5.78 -0.13
C ASN A 38 9.43 -6.81 -1.08
N ALA A 39 10.22 -7.48 -1.92
CA ALA A 39 9.70 -8.46 -2.90
C ALA A 39 9.01 -9.68 -2.26
N THR A 40 9.21 -9.93 -0.96
CA THR A 40 8.57 -11.01 -0.21
C THR A 40 7.39 -10.52 0.64
N GLY A 41 7.00 -9.25 0.52
CA GLY A 41 5.88 -8.66 1.25
C GLY A 41 6.19 -8.23 2.68
N ASN A 42 7.47 -8.27 3.08
CA ASN A 42 7.89 -7.83 4.40
C ASN A 42 8.04 -6.31 4.42
N LEU A 43 7.60 -5.69 5.51
CA LEU A 43 7.72 -4.26 5.73
C LEU A 43 9.20 -3.84 5.78
N VAL A 44 9.56 -2.85 4.99
CA VAL A 44 10.92 -2.26 4.95
C VAL A 44 10.93 -0.92 5.64
N LEU A 45 9.92 -0.08 5.36
CA LEU A 45 9.84 1.27 5.86
C LEU A 45 8.38 1.67 6.06
N VAL A 46 8.13 2.46 7.11
CA VAL A 46 6.90 3.22 7.30
C VAL A 46 7.27 4.63 7.71
N HIS A 47 6.63 5.61 7.08
CA HIS A 47 6.66 7.01 7.48
C HIS A 47 5.23 7.46 7.76
N ARG A 48 4.99 7.97 8.97
CA ARG A 48 3.70 8.53 9.37
C ARG A 48 3.89 10.01 9.64
N MET A 49 3.21 10.87 8.87
CA MET A 49 3.20 12.30 9.14
C MET A 49 2.40 12.62 10.40
N ASP A 50 2.69 13.76 11.01
CA ASP A 50 1.88 14.29 12.09
C ASP A 50 0.44 14.56 11.64
N ASN A 51 -0.51 14.52 12.58
CA ASN A 51 -1.94 14.80 12.36
C ASN A 51 -2.67 13.85 11.39
N VAL A 52 -2.04 12.77 10.92
CA VAL A 52 -2.76 11.74 10.15
C VAL A 52 -3.65 10.89 11.06
N VAL A 53 -4.83 10.51 10.57
CA VAL A 53 -5.76 9.61 11.26
C VAL A 53 -5.09 8.28 11.62
N GLU A 54 -5.39 7.73 12.79
CA GLU A 54 -4.67 6.58 13.35
C GLU A 54 -4.70 5.34 12.45
N ILE A 55 -5.85 5.09 11.81
CA ILE A 55 -6.05 3.94 10.90
C ILE A 55 -5.19 4.02 9.62
N ALA A 56 -4.61 5.18 9.30
CA ALA A 56 -3.80 5.34 8.10
C ALA A 56 -2.56 4.45 8.10
N LEU A 57 -2.00 4.14 9.28
CA LEU A 57 -0.85 3.25 9.41
C LEU A 57 -1.15 1.84 8.89
N GLU A 58 -2.19 1.22 9.43
CA GLU A 58 -2.61 -0.13 9.04
C GLU A 58 -3.03 -0.16 7.57
N ASN A 59 -3.75 0.86 7.12
CA ASN A 59 -4.17 1.00 5.73
C ASN A 59 -2.97 1.11 4.76
N ALA A 60 -1.95 1.89 5.09
CA ALA A 60 -0.76 2.04 4.26
C ALA A 60 -0.04 0.70 4.09
N ILE A 61 0.16 -0.03 5.20
CA ILE A 61 0.79 -1.36 5.19
C ILE A 61 -0.05 -2.35 4.36
N ALA A 62 -1.36 -2.42 4.61
CA ALA A 62 -2.26 -3.32 3.89
C ALA A 62 -2.27 -3.02 2.39
N LYS A 63 -2.28 -1.75 1.99
CA LYS A 63 -2.20 -1.35 0.59
C LYS A 63 -0.88 -1.73 -0.06
N ALA A 64 0.25 -1.55 0.61
CA ALA A 64 1.55 -1.93 0.08
C ALA A 64 1.64 -3.46 -0.16
N VAL A 65 1.17 -4.26 0.80
CA VAL A 65 1.11 -5.73 0.67
C VAL A 65 0.16 -6.16 -0.44
N ALA A 66 -1.03 -5.54 -0.53
CA ALA A 66 -2.00 -5.84 -1.59
C ALA A 66 -1.43 -5.49 -2.97
N ALA A 67 -0.81 -4.33 -3.12
CA ALA A 67 -0.21 -3.91 -4.39
C ALA A 67 0.85 -4.90 -4.87
N LEU A 68 1.71 -5.40 -3.97
CA LEU A 68 2.68 -6.45 -4.28
C LEU A 68 1.98 -7.76 -4.68
N THR A 69 0.99 -8.18 -3.90
CA THR A 69 0.31 -9.48 -4.06
C THR A 69 -0.44 -9.56 -5.38
N PHE A 70 -1.20 -8.51 -5.72
CA PHE A 70 -1.99 -8.45 -6.94
C PHE A 70 -1.22 -7.88 -8.14
N LYS A 71 0.00 -7.37 -7.93
CA LYS A 71 0.86 -6.71 -8.92
C LYS A 71 0.14 -5.61 -9.69
N ARG A 72 -0.70 -4.84 -8.98
CA ARG A 72 -1.55 -3.75 -9.48
C ARG A 72 -1.71 -2.69 -8.40
N ASP A 73 -2.04 -1.46 -8.79
CA ASP A 73 -2.43 -0.45 -7.81
C ASP A 73 -3.75 -0.84 -7.12
N THR A 74 -3.89 -0.42 -5.87
CA THR A 74 -5.05 -0.83 -5.05
C THR A 74 -6.35 -0.12 -5.43
N GLY A 75 -6.28 0.97 -6.21
CA GLY A 75 -7.44 1.65 -6.78
C GLY A 75 -8.12 0.78 -7.84
N ALA A 76 -7.36 0.35 -8.85
CA ALA A 76 -7.84 -0.57 -9.88
C ALA A 76 -8.32 -1.92 -9.31
N LEU A 77 -7.76 -2.34 -8.17
CA LEU A 77 -8.19 -3.55 -7.47
C LEU A 77 -9.60 -3.42 -6.87
N SER A 78 -9.98 -2.23 -6.39
CA SER A 78 -11.33 -1.98 -5.87
C SER A 78 -12.39 -2.17 -6.96
N ASP A 79 -12.13 -1.60 -8.15
CA ASP A 79 -13.02 -1.76 -9.31
C ASP A 79 -13.12 -3.23 -9.74
N TYR A 80 -11.99 -3.94 -9.76
CA TYR A 80 -11.97 -5.37 -10.06
C TYR A 80 -12.87 -6.16 -9.10
N PHE A 81 -12.73 -5.96 -7.79
CA PHE A 81 -13.51 -6.69 -6.78
C PHE A 81 -15.01 -6.41 -6.84
N GLN A 82 -15.43 -5.22 -7.26
CA GLN A 82 -16.86 -4.93 -7.44
C GLN A 82 -17.49 -5.72 -8.59
N THR A 83 -16.68 -6.14 -9.56
CA THR A 83 -17.13 -6.91 -10.74
C THR A 83 -16.89 -8.41 -10.63
N ASP A 84 -16.09 -8.86 -9.66
CA ASP A 84 -15.75 -10.26 -9.46
C ASP A 84 -16.90 -11.04 -8.83
N LYS A 85 -17.63 -11.79 -9.66
CA LYS A 85 -18.79 -12.60 -9.26
C LYS A 85 -18.43 -13.72 -8.27
N SER A 86 -17.16 -14.08 -8.11
CA SER A 86 -16.72 -15.12 -7.18
C SER A 86 -16.72 -14.65 -5.72
N LEU A 87 -16.69 -13.34 -5.48
CA LEU A 87 -16.68 -12.75 -4.14
C LEU A 87 -18.07 -12.62 -3.51
N GLY A 88 -19.11 -13.08 -4.20
CA GLY A 88 -20.49 -12.88 -3.80
C GLY A 88 -21.02 -11.50 -4.24
N PRO A 89 -22.27 -11.17 -3.89
CA PRO A 89 -22.83 -9.87 -4.24
C PRO A 89 -22.03 -8.75 -3.57
N PRO A 90 -21.80 -7.61 -4.26
CA PRO A 90 -21.10 -6.48 -3.66
C PRO A 90 -21.81 -6.06 -2.37
N MET A 91 -21.04 -5.67 -1.35
CA MET A 91 -21.59 -5.18 -0.10
C MET A 91 -22.45 -3.96 -0.41
N THR A 92 -23.77 -4.14 -0.43
CA THR A 92 -24.71 -3.02 -0.59
C THR A 92 -24.48 -2.08 0.57
N ALA A 93 -24.13 -0.82 0.28
CA ALA A 93 -23.92 0.21 1.29
C ALA A 93 -25.12 0.20 2.24
N ARG A 94 -24.91 -0.26 3.49
CA ARG A 94 -25.87 -0.04 4.57
C ARG A 94 -25.75 1.44 4.93
N HIS A 95 -26.55 2.26 4.26
CA HIS A 95 -26.80 3.62 4.71
C HIS A 95 -27.59 3.53 6.03
N HIS A 96 -26.97 4.02 7.10
CA HIS A 96 -27.66 4.39 8.33
C HIS A 96 -28.27 5.78 8.19
#